data_AF-A0A973EMQ6-F1
#
_entry.id   AF-A0A973EMQ6-F1
#
_cell.length_a   1.000
_cell.length_b   1.000
_cell.length_c   1.000
_cell.angle_alpha   90.00
_cell.angle_beta   90.00
_cell.angle_gamma   90.00
#
_symmetry.space_group_name_H-M   'P 1'
#
loop_
_entity.id
_entity.type
_entity.pdbx_description
1 polymer ?
#
loop_
_entity_poly.entity_id
_entity_poly.type
_entity_poly.pdbx_seq_one_letter_code
_entity_poly.pdbx_strand_id
1 'polypeptide(L)'
;MKNNVKKIKNKTLWLLLFTFQISTLMAQVPQSFSYQAVVRDAQGNVLPNQNVAFRFSIVENNANGNVIYSETQTATTNNLGLVVLAVGNGNNPQGSFSNIQWGNAPHFL
;
A
#
# COMPACT_ATOMS: atom_id res chain seq x y z
N MET A 1 -22.63 -30.60 41.71
CA MET A 1 -21.26 -30.37 41.19
C MET A 1 -21.07 -30.70 39.69
N LYS A 2 -21.58 -31.82 39.15
CA LYS A 2 -21.32 -32.25 37.74
C LYS A 2 -21.77 -31.25 36.64
N ASN A 3 -22.89 -30.54 36.82
CA ASN A 3 -23.40 -29.59 35.80
C ASN A 3 -22.54 -28.33 35.63
N ASN A 4 -21.89 -27.87 36.71
CA ASN A 4 -21.00 -26.71 36.65
C ASN A 4 -19.70 -27.05 35.92
N VAL A 5 -19.17 -28.26 36.12
CA VAL A 5 -17.97 -28.75 35.40
C VAL A 5 -18.22 -28.87 33.91
N LYS A 6 -19.40 -29.36 33.48
CA LYS A 6 -19.77 -29.45 32.05
C LYS A 6 -19.93 -28.06 31.41
N LYS A 7 -20.52 -27.09 32.12
CA LYS A 7 -20.59 -25.69 31.68
C LYS A 7 -19.22 -25.04 31.54
N ILE A 8 -18.30 -25.29 32.48
CA ILE A 8 -16.93 -24.75 32.44
C ILE A 8 -16.17 -25.34 31.24
N LYS A 9 -16.23 -26.66 31.03
CA LYS A 9 -15.59 -27.32 29.87
C LYS A 9 -16.10 -26.79 28.53
N ASN A 10 -17.41 -26.52 28.40
CA ASN A 10 -17.97 -25.93 27.19
C ASN A 10 -17.47 -24.50 26.98
N LYS A 11 -17.37 -23.66 28.03
CA LYS A 11 -16.81 -22.31 27.94
C LYS A 11 -15.32 -22.34 27.55
N THR A 12 -14.54 -23.26 28.12
CA THR A 12 -13.12 -23.44 27.77
C THR A 12 -12.95 -23.86 26.31
N LEU A 13 -13.83 -24.72 25.78
CA LEU A 13 -13.80 -25.12 24.37
C LEU A 13 -14.08 -23.93 23.43
N TRP A 14 -15.08 -23.09 23.77
CA TRP A 14 -15.37 -21.88 23.01
C TRP A 14 -14.20 -20.87 23.06
N LEU A 15 -13.54 -20.73 24.21
CA LEU A 15 -12.38 -19.87 24.34
C LEU A 15 -11.21 -20.35 23.46
N LEU A 16 -10.93 -21.66 23.45
CA LEU A 16 -9.88 -22.25 22.61
C LEU A 16 -10.15 -22.06 21.10
N LEU A 17 -11.41 -22.26 20.67
CA LEU A 17 -11.83 -22.00 19.30
C LEU A 17 -11.66 -20.53 18.92
N PHE A 18 -12.03 -19.60 19.81
CA PHE A 18 -11.86 -18.17 19.58
C PHE A 18 -10.38 -17.77 19.49
N THR A 19 -9.51 -18.29 20.36
CA THR A 19 -8.06 -18.03 20.30
C THR A 19 -7.40 -18.60 19.04
N PHE A 20 -7.88 -19.74 18.54
CA PHE A 20 -7.36 -20.34 17.31
C PHE A 20 -7.67 -19.48 16.07
N GLN A 21 -8.86 -18.87 16.01
CA GLN A 21 -9.22 -17.99 14.89
C GLN A 21 -8.43 -16.67 14.85
N ILE A 22 -7.97 -16.16 16.01
CA ILE A 22 -7.13 -14.94 16.05
C ILE A 22 -5.74 -15.23 15.43
N SER A 23 -5.23 -16.46 15.55
CA SER A 23 -3.91 -16.82 15.02
C SER A 23 -3.82 -16.84 13.49
N THR A 24 -4.95 -16.85 12.79
CA THR A 24 -5.02 -16.85 11.32
C THR A 24 -5.14 -15.44 10.72
N LEU A 25 -5.15 -14.38 11.55
CA LEU A 25 -5.23 -13.01 11.07
C LEU A 25 -3.86 -12.56 10.54
N MET A 26 -3.72 -12.52 9.21
CA MET A 26 -2.60 -11.87 8.53
C MET A 26 -2.92 -10.37 8.44
N ALA A 27 -2.06 -9.50 8.99
CA ALA A 27 -2.19 -8.07 8.77
C ALA A 27 -1.75 -7.75 7.33
N GLN A 28 -2.72 -7.68 6.39
CA GLN A 28 -2.41 -7.33 5.01
C GLN A 28 -2.04 -5.84 4.92
N VAL A 29 -0.84 -5.57 4.39
CA VAL A 29 -0.42 -4.19 4.09
C VAL A 29 -1.29 -3.65 2.94
N PRO A 30 -1.71 -2.37 2.98
CA PRO A 30 -2.41 -1.74 1.87
C PRO A 30 -1.67 -1.99 0.54
N GLN A 31 -2.41 -2.32 -0.51
CA GLN A 31 -1.85 -2.64 -1.82
C GLN A 31 -1.61 -1.39 -2.70
N SER A 32 -1.91 -0.22 -2.15
CA SER A 32 -1.58 1.07 -2.75
C SER A 32 -1.62 2.17 -1.71
N PHE A 33 -1.03 3.33 -2.03
CA PHE A 33 -1.16 4.56 -1.25
C PHE A 33 -1.43 5.77 -2.16
N SER A 34 -2.06 6.80 -1.60
CA SER A 34 -2.38 8.02 -2.34
C SER A 34 -1.16 8.93 -2.47
N TYR A 35 -0.96 9.48 -3.67
CA TYR A 35 0.08 10.47 -3.98
C TYR A 35 -0.54 11.67 -4.69
N GLN A 36 -0.20 12.87 -4.24
CA GLN A 36 -0.71 14.12 -4.80
C GLN A 36 0.45 14.99 -5.27
N ALA A 37 0.33 15.52 -6.48
CA ALA A 37 1.35 16.37 -7.07
C ALA A 37 0.73 17.55 -7.83
N VAL A 38 1.50 18.64 -7.91
CA VAL A 38 1.19 19.80 -8.76
C VAL A 38 2.24 19.86 -9.86
N VAL A 39 1.80 19.72 -11.11
CA VAL A 39 2.69 19.74 -12.28
C VAL A 39 2.91 21.18 -12.73
N ARG A 40 4.17 21.55 -12.92
CA ARG A 40 4.60 22.88 -13.35
C ARG A 40 5.55 22.81 -14.55
N ASP A 41 5.61 23.88 -15.32
CA ASP A 41 6.61 24.07 -16.38
C ASP A 41 7.98 24.53 -15.81
N ALA A 42 8.95 24.73 -16.69
CA ALA A 42 10.30 25.18 -16.32
C ALA A 42 10.34 26.61 -15.76
N GLN A 43 9.29 27.40 -15.96
CA GLN A 43 9.14 28.76 -15.45
C GLN A 43 8.37 28.77 -14.12
N GLY A 44 7.89 27.63 -13.64
CA GLY A 44 7.14 27.47 -12.40
C GLY A 44 5.63 27.68 -12.53
N ASN A 45 5.10 27.90 -13.74
CA ASN A 45 3.66 28.01 -13.95
C ASN A 45 3.01 26.63 -13.85
N VAL A 46 1.80 26.57 -13.30
CA VAL A 46 1.04 25.31 -13.28
C VAL A 46 0.63 24.93 -14.70
N LEU A 47 0.58 23.62 -14.97
CA LEU A 47 0.11 23.08 -16.24
C LEU A 47 -1.32 22.56 -16.07
N PRO A 48 -2.37 23.34 -16.36
CA PRO A 48 -3.76 22.92 -16.20
C PRO A 48 -4.24 22.05 -17.38
N ASN A 49 -5.15 21.10 -17.10
CA ASN A 49 -5.81 20.25 -18.10
C ASN A 49 -4.84 19.51 -19.05
N GLN A 50 -3.64 19.23 -18.56
CA GLN A 50 -2.57 18.61 -19.32
C GLN A 50 -2.52 17.12 -18.99
N ASN A 51 -2.53 16.26 -20.02
CA ASN A 51 -2.25 14.85 -19.84
C ASN A 51 -0.75 14.64 -19.59
N VAL A 52 -0.42 14.00 -18.47
CA VAL A 52 0.96 13.80 -18.01
C VAL A 52 1.16 12.33 -17.67
N ALA A 53 2.32 11.79 -18.07
CA ALA A 53 2.76 10.45 -17.69
C ALA A 53 3.70 10.52 -16.47
N PHE A 54 3.49 9.60 -15.53
CA PHE A 54 4.25 9.45 -14.30
C PHE A 54 4.88 8.07 -14.28
N ARG A 55 6.09 7.98 -13.73
CA ARG A 55 6.71 6.71 -13.35
C ARG A 55 7.03 6.77 -11.86
N PHE A 56 6.55 5.80 -11.13
CA PHE A 56 6.88 5.61 -9.72
C PHE A 56 7.83 4.43 -9.60
N SER A 57 8.88 4.58 -8.78
CA SER A 57 9.84 3.53 -8.48
C SER A 57 10.01 3.44 -6.97
N ILE A 58 9.87 2.25 -6.41
CA ILE A 58 10.19 2.01 -5.01
C ILE A 58 11.60 1.45 -4.94
N VAL A 59 12.44 2.13 -4.19
CA VAL A 59 13.87 1.83 -4.02
C VAL A 59 14.12 1.38 -2.58
N GLU A 60 14.90 0.31 -2.39
CA GLU A 60 15.19 -0.25 -1.07
C GLU A 60 16.58 0.18 -0.55
N ASN A 61 16.72 0.30 0.77
CA ASN A 61 17.94 0.59 1.55
C ASN A 61 18.45 2.03 1.45
N ASN A 62 18.52 2.61 0.25
CA ASN A 62 18.92 4.01 0.05
C ASN A 62 18.25 4.61 -1.21
N ALA A 63 18.23 5.94 -1.33
CA ALA A 63 17.55 6.65 -2.43
C ALA A 63 18.10 6.33 -3.84
N ASN A 64 19.34 5.86 -3.94
CA ASN A 64 19.97 5.40 -5.18
C ASN A 64 20.14 3.87 -5.22
N GLY A 65 19.38 3.16 -4.37
CA GLY A 65 19.46 1.71 -4.21
C GLY A 65 18.82 0.96 -5.36
N ASN A 66 18.51 -0.31 -5.12
CA ASN A 66 17.85 -1.14 -6.12
C ASN A 66 16.35 -0.82 -6.20
N VAL A 67 15.84 -0.68 -7.43
CA VAL A 67 14.40 -0.56 -7.68
C VAL A 67 13.77 -1.93 -7.51
N ILE A 68 12.95 -2.09 -6.48
CA ILE A 68 12.25 -3.35 -6.18
C ILE A 68 10.83 -3.38 -6.78
N TYR A 69 10.30 -2.21 -7.13
CA TYR A 69 9.03 -2.08 -7.81
C TYR A 69 9.02 -0.83 -8.67
N SER A 70 8.40 -0.88 -9.85
CA SER A 70 8.08 0.33 -10.61
C SER A 70 6.80 0.19 -11.40
N GLU A 71 6.13 1.30 -11.66
CA GLU A 71 4.90 1.36 -12.44
C GLU A 71 4.81 2.67 -13.23
N THR A 72 3.92 2.71 -14.23
CA THR A 72 3.59 3.95 -14.94
C THR A 72 2.12 4.30 -14.82
N GLN A 73 1.82 5.59 -14.73
CA GLN A 73 0.44 6.09 -14.71
C GLN A 73 0.30 7.29 -15.65
N THR A 74 -0.90 7.54 -16.15
CA THR A 74 -1.23 8.76 -16.89
C THR A 74 -2.42 9.44 -16.24
N ALA A 75 -2.32 10.73 -16.01
CA ALA A 75 -3.42 11.52 -15.47
C ALA A 75 -3.46 12.92 -16.09
N THR A 76 -4.66 13.44 -16.25
CA THR A 76 -4.89 14.83 -16.65
C THR A 76 -4.93 15.72 -15.41
N THR A 77 -4.11 16.76 -15.39
CA THR A 77 -4.09 17.75 -14.30
C THR A 77 -5.39 18.55 -14.26
N ASN A 78 -5.81 19.01 -13.07
CA ASN A 78 -6.94 19.94 -12.96
C ASN A 78 -6.51 21.40 -13.25
N ASN A 79 -7.41 22.37 -13.06
CA ASN A 79 -7.13 23.79 -13.30
C ASN A 79 -6.02 24.40 -12.44
N LEU A 80 -5.60 23.71 -11.37
CA LEU A 80 -4.49 24.09 -10.49
C LEU A 80 -3.19 23.31 -10.81
N GLY A 81 -3.17 22.52 -11.89
CA GLY A 81 -2.05 21.62 -12.20
C GLY A 81 -2.00 20.37 -11.31
N LEU A 82 -3.03 20.12 -10.50
CA LEU A 82 -3.04 19.06 -9.49
C LEU A 82 -3.44 17.70 -10.09
N VAL A 83 -2.78 16.64 -9.63
CA VAL A 83 -3.17 15.23 -9.86
C VAL A 83 -3.25 14.49 -8.53
N VAL A 84 -4.12 13.49 -8.47
CA VAL A 84 -4.19 12.51 -7.37
C VAL A 84 -4.06 11.13 -8.01
N LEU A 85 -3.07 10.37 -7.55
CA LEU A 85 -2.64 9.08 -8.08
C LEU A 85 -2.63 8.05 -6.94
N ALA A 86 -2.81 6.78 -7.26
CA ALA A 86 -2.72 5.69 -6.30
C ALA A 86 -1.52 4.81 -6.66
N VAL A 87 -0.40 5.01 -5.98
CA VAL A 87 0.84 4.25 -6.23
C VAL A 87 0.63 2.81 -5.80
N GLY A 88 0.90 1.85 -6.69
CA GLY A 88 0.60 0.41 -6.52
C GLY A 88 -0.55 -0.07 -7.40
N ASN A 89 -1.30 0.84 -8.03
CA ASN A 89 -2.41 0.55 -8.95
C ASN A 89 -2.11 1.00 -10.40
N GLY A 90 -0.85 1.21 -10.75
CA GLY A 90 -0.42 1.66 -12.08
C GLY A 90 -0.33 0.57 -13.13
N ASN A 91 0.11 0.97 -14.31
CA ASN A 91 0.29 0.12 -15.49
C ASN A 91 1.73 -0.43 -15.57
N ASN A 92 1.87 -1.55 -16.27
CA ASN A 92 3.15 -2.20 -16.58
C ASN A 92 4.08 -2.35 -15.36
N PRO A 93 3.59 -2.94 -14.25
CA PRO A 93 4.40 -3.06 -13.05
C PRO A 93 5.62 -3.96 -13.30
N GLN A 94 6.79 -3.51 -12.83
CA GLN A 94 7.94 -4.38 -12.59
C GLN A 94 7.98 -4.73 -11.12
N GLY A 95 8.11 -6.01 -10.78
CA GLY A 95 7.94 -6.49 -9.41
C GLY A 95 6.46 -6.59 -9.01
N SER A 96 6.21 -6.97 -7.75
CA SER A 96 4.84 -7.04 -7.19
C SER A 96 4.75 -6.20 -5.94
N PHE A 97 3.85 -5.21 -5.93
CA PHE A 97 3.63 -4.34 -4.77
C PHE A 97 3.26 -5.15 -3.51
N SER A 98 2.48 -6.23 -3.70
CA SER A 98 2.07 -7.16 -2.65
C SER A 98 3.23 -7.86 -1.95
N ASN A 99 4.36 -8.01 -2.62
CA ASN A 99 5.51 -8.77 -2.14
C ASN A 99 6.54 -7.88 -1.43
N ILE A 100 6.37 -6.56 -1.47
CA ILE A 100 7.27 -5.61 -0.82
C ILE A 100 7.24 -5.83 0.69
N GLN A 101 8.40 -6.11 1.27
CA GLN A 101 8.57 -6.32 2.70
C GLN A 101 8.83 -4.99 3.40
N TRP A 102 7.78 -4.16 3.53
CA TRP A 102 7.85 -2.79 4.06
C TRP A 102 8.54 -2.64 5.42
N GLY A 103 8.54 -3.70 6.24
CA GLY A 103 9.17 -3.71 7.57
C GLY A 103 10.64 -4.14 7.61
N ASN A 104 11.20 -4.67 6.51
CA ASN A 104 12.55 -5.24 6.51
C ASN A 104 13.66 -4.20 6.28
N ALA A 105 13.33 -3.11 5.56
CA ALA A 105 14.29 -2.09 5.16
C ALA A 105 13.60 -0.74 4.96
N PRO A 106 14.33 0.39 4.98
CA PRO A 106 13.79 1.67 4.54
C PRO A 106 13.54 1.64 3.03
N HIS A 107 12.44 2.29 2.62
CA HIS A 107 12.00 2.38 1.23
C HIS A 107 11.87 3.85 0.81
N PHE A 108 12.19 4.14 -0.44
CA PHE A 108 12.18 5.48 -1.04
C PHE A 108 11.35 5.47 -2.32
N LEU A 109 10.68 6.59 -2.61
CA LEU A 109 9.89 6.81 -3.83
C LEU A 109 10.61 7.77 -4.77
#